data_AF-A0A0F9ACU5-F1
#
_entry.id   AF-A0A0F9ACU5-F1
#
_cell.length_a   1.000
_cell.length_b   1.000
_cell.length_c   1.000
_cell.angle_alpha   90.00
_cell.angle_beta   90.00
_cell.angle_gamma   90.00
#
_symmetry.space_group_name_H-M   'P 1'
#
loop_
_entity.id
_entity.type
_entity.pdbx_description
1 polymer ?
#
loop_
_entity_poly.entity_id
_entity_poly.type
_entity_poly.pdbx_seq_one_letter_code
_entity_poly.pdbx_strand_id
1 'polypeptide(L)'
;QFEDVSFEQAIERDEPARIAKSLEYYGHEYAFQYLKESTYSRSIQRYLDLFDKDRIKYVVFEEFVEDTEFCLLDILSFLGINDKFKFNLDVYKNPKTVSGSSRINKMFYSNSVIKSARDFVQLRTGWKFQSFLKKIKTILLRGRSSEAMPQMDEELRRRLYRYFEDETSRMEALTGKDLSVWKKPSIQGK
;
A
#
# COMPACT_ATOMS: atom_id res chain seq x y z
N GLN A 1 1.36 -1.48 13.49
CA GLN A 1 1.05 -2.59 12.57
C GLN A 1 0.40 -3.67 13.43
N PHE A 2 -0.73 -4.22 13.00
CA PHE A 2 -1.46 -5.28 13.73
C PHE A 2 -0.99 -6.68 13.35
N GLU A 3 -0.02 -6.77 12.44
CA GLU A 3 0.66 -8.01 12.15
C GLU A 3 1.75 -8.26 13.19
N ASP A 4 1.74 -9.46 13.76
CA ASP A 4 2.56 -9.88 14.89
C ASP A 4 3.69 -10.84 14.50
N VAL A 5 3.76 -11.20 13.22
CA VAL A 5 4.77 -12.07 12.62
C VAL A 5 5.51 -11.38 11.48
N SER A 6 6.60 -12.00 11.01
CA SER A 6 7.29 -11.53 9.81
C SER A 6 6.38 -11.60 8.57
N PHE A 7 6.72 -10.86 7.52
CA PHE A 7 5.98 -10.92 6.25
C PHE A 7 5.95 -12.35 5.68
N GLU A 8 7.08 -13.06 5.73
CA GLU A 8 7.18 -14.46 5.29
C GLU A 8 6.21 -15.38 6.03
N GLN A 9 6.21 -15.29 7.36
CA GLN A 9 5.28 -16.05 8.20
C GLN A 9 3.82 -15.63 7.94
N ALA A 10 3.57 -14.35 7.67
CA ALA A 10 2.22 -13.84 7.41
C ALA A 10 1.62 -14.40 6.12
N ILE A 11 2.41 -14.51 5.04
CA ILE A 11 1.93 -15.08 3.77
C ILE A 11 1.77 -16.61 3.83
N GLU A 12 2.50 -17.29 4.73
CA GLU A 12 2.40 -18.73 4.95
C GLU A 12 1.23 -19.14 5.86
N ARG A 13 0.62 -18.20 6.59
CA ARG A 13 -0.59 -18.47 7.36
C ARG A 13 -1.74 -18.91 6.45
N ASP A 14 -2.66 -19.68 7.02
CA ASP A 14 -3.88 -20.07 6.32
C ASP A 14 -4.80 -18.85 6.07
N GLU A 15 -5.43 -18.78 4.88
CA GLU A 15 -6.24 -17.63 4.45
C GLU A 15 -7.47 -17.37 5.34
N PRO A 16 -8.26 -18.38 5.75
CA PRO A 16 -9.34 -18.24 6.74
C PRO A 16 -8.91 -17.57 8.05
N ALA A 17 -7.73 -17.93 8.58
CA ALA A 17 -7.24 -17.33 9.82
C ALA A 17 -6.92 -15.83 9.64
N ARG A 18 -6.36 -15.45 8.49
CA ARG A 18 -6.13 -14.03 8.14
C ARG A 18 -7.44 -13.27 7.95
N ILE A 19 -8.43 -13.87 7.29
CA ILE A 19 -9.76 -13.26 7.09
C ILE A 19 -10.46 -13.05 8.43
N ALA A 20 -10.46 -14.06 9.31
CA ALA A 20 -11.06 -13.95 10.65
C ALA A 20 -10.42 -12.81 11.46
N LYS A 21 -9.08 -12.72 11.44
CA LYS A 21 -8.34 -11.61 12.05
C LYS A 21 -8.72 -10.27 11.41
N SER A 22 -8.89 -10.21 10.09
CA SER A 22 -9.30 -8.99 9.38
C SER A 22 -10.69 -8.52 9.82
N LEU A 23 -11.64 -9.45 9.91
CA LEU A 23 -13.00 -9.16 10.36
C LEU A 23 -13.04 -8.66 11.80
N GLU A 24 -12.26 -9.27 12.70
CA GLU A 24 -12.16 -8.86 14.11
C GLU A 24 -11.64 -7.42 14.26
N TYR A 25 -10.53 -7.08 13.58
CA TYR A 25 -9.88 -5.77 13.76
C TYR A 25 -10.48 -4.65 12.93
N TYR A 26 -10.93 -4.96 11.71
CA TYR A 26 -11.29 -3.95 10.70
C TYR A 26 -12.75 -4.03 10.24
N GLY A 27 -13.48 -5.11 10.58
CA GLY A 27 -14.87 -5.29 10.13
C GLY A 27 -15.02 -5.62 8.65
N HIS A 28 -13.93 -5.99 7.97
CA HIS A 28 -13.94 -6.44 6.57
C HIS A 28 -12.85 -7.49 6.34
N GLU A 29 -12.87 -8.21 5.22
CA GLU A 29 -11.98 -9.36 4.94
C GLU A 29 -10.63 -9.01 4.28
N TYR A 30 -10.44 -7.75 3.89
CA TYR A 30 -9.33 -7.33 3.01
C TYR A 30 -7.98 -7.06 3.71
N ALA A 31 -7.94 -6.69 4.99
CA ALA A 31 -6.76 -6.08 5.63
C ALA A 31 -5.50 -6.97 5.73
N PHE A 32 -5.61 -8.27 5.44
CA PHE A 32 -4.51 -9.25 5.50
C PHE A 32 -4.38 -10.10 4.23
N GLN A 33 -4.88 -9.61 3.09
CA GLN A 33 -4.82 -10.31 1.79
C GLN A 33 -3.53 -10.00 1.01
N TYR A 34 -2.37 -10.22 1.63
CA TYR A 34 -1.05 -9.81 1.13
C TYR A 34 -0.75 -10.18 -0.33
N LEU A 35 -1.01 -11.43 -0.74
CA LEU A 35 -0.69 -11.89 -2.11
C LEU A 35 -1.87 -11.69 -3.06
N LYS A 36 -3.09 -11.91 -2.57
CA LYS A 36 -4.32 -11.87 -3.37
C LYS A 36 -4.64 -10.46 -3.85
N GLU A 37 -4.40 -9.44 -3.03
CA GLU A 37 -4.57 -8.03 -3.44
C GLU A 37 -3.59 -7.63 -4.54
N SER A 38 -2.46 -8.33 -4.71
CA SER A 38 -1.50 -8.09 -5.78
C SER A 38 -1.85 -8.79 -7.11
N THR A 39 -3.00 -9.48 -7.19
CA THR A 39 -3.47 -10.12 -8.43
C THR A 39 -4.39 -9.20 -9.24
N TYR A 40 -3.81 -8.23 -9.93
CA TYR A 40 -4.57 -7.17 -10.62
C TYR A 40 -5.23 -7.61 -11.94
N SER A 41 -4.80 -8.70 -12.58
CA SER A 41 -5.32 -9.14 -13.88
C SER A 41 -6.84 -9.29 -13.88
N ARG A 42 -7.41 -9.87 -12.80
CA ARG A 42 -8.85 -10.00 -12.63
C ARG A 42 -9.56 -8.65 -12.58
N SER A 43 -9.00 -7.69 -11.84
CA SER A 43 -9.56 -6.34 -11.75
C SER A 43 -9.47 -5.64 -13.10
N ILE A 44 -8.32 -5.71 -13.78
CA ILE A 44 -8.11 -5.14 -15.11
C ILE A 44 -9.13 -5.70 -16.12
N GLN A 45 -9.31 -7.02 -16.15
CA GLN A 45 -10.29 -7.67 -17.04
C GLN A 45 -11.70 -7.13 -16.80
N ARG A 46 -12.13 -7.00 -15.54
CA ARG A 46 -13.46 -6.47 -15.21
C ARG A 46 -13.69 -5.04 -15.73
N TYR A 47 -12.64 -4.20 -15.75
CA TYR A 47 -12.75 -2.87 -16.37
C TYR A 47 -12.81 -2.98 -17.89
N LEU A 48 -12.01 -3.84 -18.51
CA LEU A 48 -12.02 -4.07 -19.96
C LEU A 48 -13.34 -4.68 -20.47
N ASP A 49 -14.05 -5.44 -19.64
CA ASP A 49 -15.37 -5.99 -19.97
C ASP A 49 -16.47 -4.90 -20.03
N LEU A 50 -16.22 -3.72 -19.43
CA LEU A 50 -17.19 -2.65 -19.26
C LEU A 50 -16.83 -1.36 -20.01
N PHE A 51 -15.54 -1.15 -20.27
CA PHE A 51 -15.01 0.08 -20.86
C PHE A 51 -14.05 -0.25 -21.99
N ASP A 52 -14.13 0.55 -23.05
CA ASP A 52 -13.18 0.50 -24.15
C ASP A 52 -11.76 0.79 -23.66
N LYS A 53 -10.77 0.17 -24.32
CA LYS A 53 -9.35 0.25 -23.94
C LYS A 53 -8.82 1.69 -23.91
N ASP A 54 -9.31 2.55 -24.80
CA ASP A 54 -8.93 3.98 -24.89
C ASP A 54 -9.46 4.82 -23.71
N ARG A 55 -10.36 4.28 -22.89
CA ARG A 55 -10.87 4.91 -21.66
C ARG A 55 -10.15 4.43 -20.40
N ILE A 56 -9.12 3.62 -20.53
CA ILE A 56 -8.34 3.08 -19.41
C ILE A 56 -6.87 3.44 -19.61
N LYS A 57 -6.29 4.12 -18.63
CA LYS A 57 -4.85 4.43 -18.60
C LYS A 57 -4.14 3.57 -17.58
N TYR A 58 -3.11 2.85 -18.03
CA TYR A 58 -2.21 2.08 -17.17
C TYR A 58 -0.93 2.89 -16.92
N VAL A 59 -0.57 3.06 -15.64
CA VAL A 59 0.64 3.75 -15.19
C VAL A 59 1.47 2.77 -14.38
N VAL A 60 2.69 2.48 -14.85
CA VAL A 60 3.66 1.66 -14.11
C VAL A 60 4.35 2.57 -13.10
N PHE A 61 4.39 2.16 -11.84
CA PHE A 61 4.86 3.01 -10.76
C PHE A 61 6.36 3.33 -10.88
N GLU A 62 7.17 2.35 -11.28
CA GLU A 62 8.59 2.52 -11.48
C GLU A 62 8.89 3.53 -12.61
N GLU A 63 8.17 3.46 -13.73
CA GLU A 63 8.24 4.46 -14.82
C GLU A 63 7.84 5.85 -14.32
N PHE A 64 6.76 5.93 -13.52
CA PHE A 64 6.28 7.19 -12.94
C PHE A 64 7.29 7.84 -11.98
N VAL A 65 8.00 7.04 -11.19
CA VAL A 65 9.03 7.56 -10.28
C VAL A 65 10.29 7.96 -11.03
N GLU A 66 10.63 7.25 -12.10
CA GLU A 66 11.79 7.56 -12.96
C GLU A 66 11.59 8.87 -13.73
N ASP A 67 10.40 9.10 -14.31
CA ASP A 67 10.06 10.34 -15.02
C ASP A 67 8.64 10.83 -14.66
N THR A 68 8.52 11.43 -13.48
CA THR A 68 7.24 11.93 -12.96
C THR A 68 6.64 13.02 -13.82
N GLU A 69 7.44 13.94 -14.37
CA GLU A 69 6.91 15.04 -15.19
C GLU A 69 6.30 14.49 -16.48
N PHE A 70 7.02 13.59 -17.17
CA PHE A 70 6.51 12.95 -18.38
C PHE A 70 5.21 12.18 -18.11
N CYS A 71 5.17 11.33 -17.09
CA CYS A 71 3.97 10.55 -16.81
C CYS A 71 2.77 11.43 -16.41
N LEU A 72 2.99 12.54 -15.70
CA LEU A 72 1.91 13.48 -15.38
C LEU A 72 1.37 14.17 -16.63
N LEU A 73 2.24 14.60 -17.56
CA LEU A 73 1.82 15.18 -18.84
C LEU A 73 1.05 14.15 -19.69
N ASP A 74 1.50 12.90 -19.73
CA ASP A 74 0.81 11.79 -20.42
C ASP A 74 -0.58 11.50 -19.80
N ILE A 75 -0.72 11.61 -18.47
CA ILE A 75 -2.03 11.56 -17.79
C ILE A 75 -2.92 12.74 -18.19
N LEU A 76 -2.38 13.98 -18.22
CA LEU A 76 -3.16 15.15 -18.65
C LEU A 76 -3.66 15.00 -20.09
N SER A 77 -2.78 14.51 -20.99
CA SER A 77 -3.12 14.22 -22.38
C SER A 77 -4.26 13.20 -22.48
N PHE A 78 -4.17 12.08 -21.73
CA PHE A 78 -5.22 11.07 -21.66
C PHE A 78 -6.57 11.65 -21.17
N LEU A 79 -6.54 12.59 -20.23
CA LEU A 79 -7.73 13.27 -19.72
C LEU A 79 -8.27 14.39 -20.64
N GLY A 80 -7.59 14.67 -21.77
CA GLY A 80 -7.95 15.77 -22.66
C GLY A 80 -7.69 17.16 -22.07
N ILE A 81 -6.79 17.27 -21.09
CA ILE A 81 -6.41 18.53 -20.44
C ILE A 81 -5.16 19.09 -21.14
N ASN A 82 -5.16 20.40 -21.37
CA ASN A 82 -4.03 21.10 -21.97
C ASN A 82 -2.75 20.92 -21.12
N ASP A 83 -1.68 20.48 -21.77
CA ASP A 83 -0.40 20.03 -21.21
C ASP A 83 0.58 21.16 -20.87
N LYS A 84 0.18 22.43 -21.02
CA LYS A 84 1.00 23.59 -20.64
C LYS A 84 1.15 23.80 -19.12
N PHE A 85 0.74 22.82 -18.31
CA PHE A 85 0.83 22.89 -16.87
C PHE A 85 2.26 22.60 -16.40
N LYS A 86 2.85 23.52 -15.64
CA LYS A 86 4.16 23.30 -15.01
C LYS A 86 3.96 22.72 -13.62
N PHE A 87 4.36 21.47 -13.42
CA PHE A 87 4.27 20.83 -12.12
C PHE A 87 5.36 21.36 -11.18
N ASN A 88 4.96 21.70 -9.94
CA ASN A 88 5.93 21.84 -8.86
C ASN A 88 6.17 20.47 -8.24
N LEU A 89 7.28 19.83 -8.62
CA LEU A 89 7.67 18.50 -8.13
C LEU A 89 8.50 18.55 -6.84
N ASP A 90 8.76 19.73 -6.29
CA ASP A 90 9.39 19.91 -4.98
C ASP A 90 8.38 19.63 -3.85
N VAL A 91 7.93 18.38 -3.77
CA VAL A 91 6.94 17.92 -2.80
C VAL A 91 7.66 17.34 -1.59
N TYR A 92 7.23 17.77 -0.41
CA TYR A 92 7.69 17.23 0.87
C TYR A 92 7.56 15.70 0.89
N LYS A 93 8.69 15.00 0.86
CA LYS A 93 8.74 13.55 1.03
C LYS A 93 8.56 13.25 2.52
N ASN A 94 7.40 12.70 2.89
CA ASN A 94 7.22 12.16 4.23
C ASN A 94 8.33 11.10 4.47
N PRO A 95 9.24 11.30 5.42
CA PRO A 95 10.25 10.31 5.70
C PRO A 95 9.56 8.99 6.07
N LYS A 96 9.99 7.89 5.44
CA LYS A 96 9.50 6.54 5.74
C LYS A 96 9.74 6.29 7.23
N THR A 97 8.69 6.42 8.02
CA THR A 97 8.75 6.29 9.47
C THR A 97 8.11 4.95 9.82
N VAL A 98 8.93 4.02 10.28
CA VAL A 98 8.41 2.82 10.94
C VAL A 98 7.83 3.27 12.29
N SER A 99 6.64 2.78 12.63
CA SER A 99 6.05 3.07 13.94
C SER A 99 6.95 2.46 15.01
N GLY A 100 7.65 3.32 15.77
CA GLY A 100 8.73 2.90 16.67
C GLY A 100 8.30 2.07 17.88
N SER A 101 7.00 1.80 18.07
CA SER A 101 6.55 0.84 19.09
C SER A 101 5.22 0.17 18.74
N SER A 102 5.30 -1.07 18.26
CA SER A 102 4.13 -1.94 18.05
C SER A 102 3.29 -2.09 19.33
N ARG A 103 3.91 -2.06 20.52
CA ARG A 103 3.23 -2.18 21.83
C ARG A 103 2.31 -1.00 22.18
N ILE A 104 2.76 0.24 21.95
CA ILE A 104 1.93 1.44 22.20
C ILE A 104 0.77 1.46 21.19
N ASN A 105 1.05 1.11 19.93
CA ASN A 105 0.04 1.00 18.90
C ASN A 105 -1.03 -0.06 19.28
N LYS A 106 -0.61 -1.25 19.72
CA LYS A 106 -1.50 -2.31 20.21
C LYS A 106 -2.36 -1.82 21.38
N MET A 107 -1.76 -1.15 22.38
CA MET A 107 -2.49 -0.60 23.53
C MET A 107 -3.60 0.38 23.11
N PHE A 108 -3.36 1.27 22.13
CA PHE A 108 -4.38 2.23 21.68
C PHE A 108 -5.54 1.61 20.90
N TYR A 109 -5.36 0.44 20.30
CA TYR A 109 -6.34 -0.13 19.38
C TYR A 109 -6.96 -1.46 19.86
N SER A 110 -6.28 -2.21 20.72
CA SER A 110 -6.76 -3.50 21.23
C SER A 110 -7.25 -3.44 22.67
N ASN A 111 -7.05 -2.34 23.39
CA ASN A 111 -7.54 -2.20 24.77
C ASN A 111 -8.96 -1.61 24.78
N SER A 112 -9.92 -2.42 25.22
CA SER A 112 -11.35 -2.05 25.29
C SER A 112 -11.61 -0.82 26.15
N VAL A 113 -10.84 -0.61 27.22
CA VAL A 113 -10.99 0.56 28.11
C VAL A 113 -10.55 1.84 27.40
N ILE A 114 -9.44 1.79 26.66
CA ILE A 114 -8.92 2.94 25.92
C ILE A 114 -9.83 3.27 24.73
N LYS A 115 -10.39 2.24 24.07
CA LYS A 115 -11.38 2.40 23.00
C LYS A 115 -12.65 3.08 23.53
N SER A 116 -13.24 2.58 24.61
CA SER A 116 -14.44 3.17 25.23
C SER A 116 -14.20 4.59 25.73
N ALA A 117 -13.03 4.87 26.33
CA ALA A 117 -12.67 6.22 26.76
C ALA A 117 -12.51 7.18 25.58
N ARG A 118 -11.88 6.72 24.48
CA ARG A 118 -11.79 7.50 23.24
C ARG A 118 -13.17 7.81 22.68
N ASP A 119 -14.05 6.82 22.57
CA ASP A 119 -15.37 6.97 21.98
C ASP A 119 -16.24 7.92 22.83
N PHE A 120 -16.15 7.80 24.17
CA PHE A 120 -16.78 8.73 25.11
C PHE A 120 -16.24 10.16 24.96
N VAL A 121 -14.93 10.35 24.84
CA VAL A 121 -14.31 11.66 24.60
C VAL A 121 -14.71 12.20 23.23
N GLN A 122 -14.82 11.36 22.20
CA GLN A 122 -15.29 11.73 20.86
C GLN A 122 -16.71 12.25 20.85
N LEU A 123 -17.61 11.62 21.60
CA LEU A 123 -18.99 12.05 21.76
C LEU A 123 -19.14 13.37 22.53
N ARG A 124 -18.16 13.72 23.37
CA ARG A 124 -18.24 14.85 24.33
C ARG A 124 -17.37 16.05 23.97
N THR A 125 -16.54 15.96 22.93
CA THR A 125 -15.59 17.02 22.58
C THR A 125 -15.66 17.41 21.12
N GLY A 126 -15.52 18.72 20.83
CA GLY A 126 -15.55 19.24 19.47
C GLY A 126 -14.27 18.94 18.67
N TRP A 127 -14.35 19.15 17.35
CA TRP A 127 -13.30 18.87 16.36
C TRP A 127 -11.90 19.42 16.70
N LYS A 128 -11.81 20.52 17.45
CA LYS A 128 -10.54 21.12 17.90
C LYS A 128 -9.79 20.21 18.88
N PHE A 129 -10.49 19.62 19.84
CA PHE A 129 -9.88 18.70 20.81
C PHE A 129 -9.50 17.38 20.15
N GLN A 130 -10.31 16.89 19.21
CA GLN A 130 -9.98 15.73 18.38
C GLN A 130 -8.71 15.96 17.57
N SER A 131 -8.55 17.15 16.99
CA SER A 131 -7.34 17.53 16.25
C SER A 131 -6.11 17.58 17.16
N PHE A 132 -6.26 18.05 18.40
CA PHE A 132 -5.20 18.06 19.39
C PHE A 132 -4.78 16.64 19.82
N LEU A 133 -5.73 15.76 20.13
CA LEU A 133 -5.47 14.36 20.44
C LEU A 133 -4.80 13.63 19.28
N LYS A 134 -5.23 13.90 18.04
CA LYS A 134 -4.59 13.36 16.83
C LYS A 134 -3.14 13.83 16.73
N LYS A 135 -2.85 15.12 17.01
CA LYS A 135 -1.47 15.64 17.05
C LYS A 135 -0.63 14.96 18.13
N ILE A 136 -1.15 14.82 19.35
CA ILE A 136 -0.44 14.12 20.44
C ILE A 136 -0.14 12.68 20.04
N LYS A 137 -1.14 11.96 19.52
CA LYS A 137 -0.98 10.59 19.04
C LYS A 137 0.09 10.50 17.95
N THR A 138 0.07 11.42 16.99
CA THR A 138 1.10 11.48 15.93
C THR A 138 2.48 11.73 16.52
N ILE A 139 2.62 12.59 17.54
CA ILE A 139 3.91 12.84 18.21
C ILE A 139 4.39 11.62 19.01
N LEU A 140 3.49 10.94 19.72
CA LEU A 140 3.81 9.75 20.51
C LEU A 140 4.11 8.52 19.65
N LEU A 141 3.42 8.38 18.52
CA LEU A 141 3.59 7.26 17.59
C LEU A 141 4.62 7.53 16.49
N ARG A 142 5.13 8.76 16.37
CA ARG A 142 6.31 9.09 15.57
C ARG A 142 7.48 8.28 16.13
N GLY A 143 7.73 7.13 15.50
CA GLY A 143 8.95 6.39 15.75
C GLY A 143 10.14 7.30 15.48
N ARG A 144 11.05 7.39 16.46
CA ARG A 144 12.37 8.00 16.26
C ARG A 144 13.28 7.14 15.38
N SER A 145 12.82 5.96 14.98
CA SER A 145 13.58 5.03 14.14
C SER A 145 13.51 5.48 12.68
N SER A 146 14.59 6.11 12.22
CA SER A 146 15.01 6.17 10.82
C SER A 146 15.58 4.82 10.37
N GLU A 147 15.14 3.71 10.95
CA GLU A 147 15.61 2.39 10.59
C GLU A 147 15.21 2.13 9.14
N ALA A 148 16.19 1.73 8.33
CA ALA A 148 15.94 1.31 6.97
C ALA A 148 14.88 0.22 6.98
N MET A 149 13.97 0.27 5.99
CA MET A 149 13.04 -0.84 5.77
C MET A 149 13.82 -2.15 5.75
N PRO A 150 13.40 -3.19 6.50
CA PRO A 150 14.10 -4.46 6.48
C PRO A 150 14.16 -4.96 5.04
N GLN A 151 15.34 -5.35 4.59
CA GLN A 151 15.49 -5.94 3.28
C GLN A 151 14.81 -7.31 3.27
N MET A 152 14.06 -7.59 2.20
CA MET A 152 13.43 -8.89 2.00
C MET A 152 14.49 -9.93 1.69
N ASP A 153 14.42 -11.08 2.34
CA ASP A 153 15.26 -12.23 2.03
C ASP A 153 15.22 -12.57 0.53
N GLU A 154 16.39 -12.92 -0.04
CA GLU A 154 16.53 -13.14 -1.48
C GLU A 154 15.85 -14.42 -1.96
N GLU A 155 15.77 -15.45 -1.12
CA GLU A 155 15.05 -16.68 -1.44
C GLU A 155 13.54 -16.41 -1.45
N LEU A 156 13.04 -15.72 -0.43
CA LEU A 156 11.64 -15.27 -0.39
C LEU A 156 11.30 -14.40 -1.61
N ARG A 157 12.19 -13.47 -1.98
CA ARG A 157 12.01 -12.61 -3.15
C ARG A 157 11.88 -13.45 -4.43
N ARG A 158 12.80 -14.39 -4.66
CA ARG A 158 12.71 -15.31 -5.82
C ARG A 158 11.43 -16.15 -5.81
N ARG A 159 10.99 -16.60 -4.63
CA ARG A 159 9.72 -17.34 -4.47
C ARG A 159 8.52 -16.50 -4.92
N LEU A 160 8.49 -15.22 -4.54
CA LEU A 160 7.41 -14.30 -4.91
C LEU A 160 7.43 -13.93 -6.40
N TYR A 161 8.60 -13.73 -7.01
CA TYR A 161 8.69 -13.52 -8.46
C TYR A 161 8.09 -14.70 -9.24
N ARG A 162 8.43 -15.93 -8.85
CA ARG A 162 7.82 -17.14 -9.46
C ARG A 162 6.32 -17.21 -9.22
N TYR A 163 5.86 -16.88 -8.00
CA TYR A 163 4.44 -16.88 -7.67
C TYR A 163 3.62 -15.90 -8.55
N PHE A 164 4.18 -14.73 -8.88
CA PHE A 164 3.51 -13.71 -9.68
C PHE A 164 3.85 -13.73 -11.17
N GLU A 165 4.61 -14.71 -11.67
CA GLU A 165 5.05 -14.77 -13.07
C GLU A 165 3.86 -14.87 -14.04
N ASP A 166 2.94 -15.80 -13.78
CA ASP A 166 1.71 -15.98 -14.57
C ASP A 166 0.78 -14.78 -14.45
N GLU A 167 0.74 -14.13 -13.27
CA GLU A 167 -0.05 -12.93 -13.05
C GLU A 167 0.49 -11.75 -13.86
N THR A 168 1.81 -11.55 -13.84
CA THR A 168 2.49 -10.49 -14.58
C THR A 168 2.32 -10.68 -16.08
N SER A 169 2.48 -11.90 -16.57
CA SER A 169 2.27 -12.23 -17.98
C SER A 169 0.84 -11.97 -18.45
N ARG A 170 -0.16 -12.29 -17.60
CA ARG A 170 -1.57 -11.95 -17.87
C ARG A 170 -1.80 -10.44 -17.88
N MET A 171 -1.21 -9.70 -16.95
CA MET A 171 -1.32 -8.24 -16.94
C MET A 171 -0.73 -7.60 -18.20
N GLU A 172 0.43 -8.06 -18.67
CA GLU A 172 1.02 -7.58 -19.93
C GLU A 172 0.10 -7.86 -21.13
N ALA A 173 -0.45 -9.08 -21.22
CA ALA A 173 -1.37 -9.44 -22.30
C ALA A 173 -2.64 -8.56 -22.31
N LEU A 174 -3.16 -8.22 -21.13
CA LEU A 174 -4.36 -7.37 -21.00
C LEU A 174 -4.07 -5.89 -21.31
N THR A 175 -2.96 -5.38 -20.80
CA THR A 175 -2.63 -3.95 -20.82
C THR A 175 -1.81 -3.52 -22.04
N GLY A 176 -1.08 -4.46 -22.66
CA GLY A 176 -0.08 -4.18 -23.70
C GLY A 176 1.15 -3.43 -23.19
N LYS A 177 1.33 -3.28 -21.87
CA LYS A 177 2.49 -2.64 -21.24
C LYS A 177 3.63 -3.65 -21.08
N ASP A 178 4.87 -3.16 -21.15
CA ASP A 178 6.03 -3.93 -20.72
C ASP A 178 6.11 -3.91 -19.18
N LEU A 179 6.01 -5.08 -18.55
CA LEU A 179 6.11 -5.22 -17.09
C LEU A 179 7.37 -6.00 -16.70
N SER A 180 8.42 -5.96 -17.54
CA SER A 180 9.71 -6.60 -17.30
C SER A 180 10.37 -6.17 -15.98
N VAL A 181 10.07 -4.96 -15.50
CA VAL A 181 10.52 -4.46 -14.19
C VAL A 181 10.04 -5.36 -13.03
N TRP A 182 8.92 -6.08 -13.21
CA TRP A 182 8.35 -7.02 -12.23
C TRP A 182 8.70 -8.48 -12.51
N LYS A 183 9.54 -8.79 -13.51
CA LYS A 183 9.93 -10.18 -13.84
C LYS A 183 11.32 -10.59 -13.36
N LYS A 184 12.16 -9.63 -12.99
CA LYS A 184 13.55 -9.91 -12.62
C LYS A 184 13.73 -9.72 -11.12
N PRO A 185 14.27 -10.72 -10.38
CA PRO A 185 14.92 -10.39 -9.12
C PRO A 185 16.03 -9.39 -9.46
N SER A 186 15.98 -8.19 -8.89
CA SER A 186 17.09 -7.27 -8.94
C SER A 186 18.31 -8.02 -8.43
N ILE A 187 19.22 -8.38 -9.35
CA ILE A 187 20.54 -8.86 -8.98
C ILE A 187 21.25 -7.62 -8.45
N GLN A 188 21.05 -7.30 -7.17
CA GLN A 188 22.00 -6.46 -6.46
C GLN A 188 23.25 -7.33 -6.27
N GLY A 189 24.10 -7.32 -7.30
CA GLY A 189 25.49 -7.68 -7.15
C GLY A 189 26.11 -6.77 -6.09
N LYS A 190 26.82 -7.42 -5.16
CA LYS A 190 27.65 -6.90 -4.07
C LYS A 190 28.09 -5.43 -4.18
#